data_AF-A0A1W6KFE5-F1
#
_entry.id   AF-A0A1W6KFE5-F1
#
_cell.length_a   1.000
_cell.length_b   1.000
_cell.length_c   1.000
_cell.angle_alpha   90.00
_cell.angle_beta   90.00
_cell.angle_gamma   90.00
#
_symmetry.space_group_name_H-M   'P 1'
#
loop_
_entity.id
_entity.type
_entity.pdbx_description
1 polymer ?
#
loop_
_entity_poly.entity_id
_entity_poly.type
_entity_poly.pdbx_seq_one_letter_code
_entity_poly.pdbx_strand_id
1 'polypeptide(L)'
;MKTIRSVIENLQASGLVIQGLSIEQIEDLLKNDQRPVEEQFAAIMMQGRAYGIYVYQDQVNFDQVEFARKLGEIGFDKDGTQTIMANLRPTPTPELSRLGDRD
;
A
#
# COMPACT_ATOMS: atom_id res chain seq x y z
N MET A 1 -17.50 3.43 -10.73
CA MET A 1 -16.14 3.08 -11.21
C MET A 1 -15.24 3.05 -10.00
N LYS A 2 -14.47 1.98 -9.79
CA LYS A 2 -13.46 1.95 -8.72
C LYS A 2 -12.25 2.77 -9.18
N THR A 3 -11.81 3.72 -8.37
CA THR A 3 -10.58 4.51 -8.62
C THR A 3 -9.47 4.05 -7.71
N ILE A 4 -8.21 4.33 -8.07
CA ILE A 4 -7.07 3.95 -7.23
C ILE A 4 -7.14 4.61 -5.84
N ARG A 5 -7.63 5.86 -5.76
CA ARG A 5 -7.95 6.52 -4.49
C ARG A 5 -8.91 5.71 -3.64
N SER A 6 -10.06 5.32 -4.19
CA SER A 6 -11.07 4.56 -3.43
C SER A 6 -10.53 3.21 -2.94
N VAL A 7 -9.64 2.58 -3.71
CA VAL A 7 -8.95 1.34 -3.33
C VAL A 7 -8.00 1.58 -2.16
N ILE A 8 -7.15 2.59 -2.26
CA ILE A 8 -6.18 2.96 -1.22
C ILE A 8 -6.91 3.31 0.08
N GLU A 9 -7.90 4.20 0.03
CA GLU A 9 -8.65 4.66 1.21
C GLU A 9 -9.39 3.49 1.88
N ASN A 10 -9.98 2.59 1.10
CA ASN A 10 -10.64 1.41 1.65
C ASN A 10 -9.63 0.49 2.36
N LEU A 11 -8.45 0.26 1.76
CA LEU A 11 -7.40 -0.55 2.36
C LEU A 11 -6.73 0.14 3.57
N GLN A 12 -6.67 1.47 3.60
CA GLN A 12 -6.21 2.25 4.76
C GLN A 12 -7.11 2.02 5.98
N ALA A 13 -8.42 1.85 5.77
CA ALA A 13 -9.34 1.48 6.85
C ALA A 13 -9.10 0.06 7.42
N SER A 14 -8.26 -0.76 6.78
CA SER A 14 -7.76 -2.05 7.31
C SER A 14 -6.28 -2.00 7.73
N GLY A 15 -5.71 -0.79 7.87
CA GLY A 15 -4.34 -0.59 8.33
C GLY A 15 -3.28 -0.60 7.22
N LEU A 16 -3.65 -0.34 5.96
CA LEU A 16 -2.66 0.04 4.94
C LEU A 16 -2.04 1.39 5.31
N VAL A 17 -0.73 1.50 5.17
CA VAL A 17 -0.01 2.76 5.30
C VAL A 17 0.72 3.03 3.98
N ILE A 18 0.52 4.23 3.43
CA ILE A 18 1.26 4.73 2.27
C ILE A 18 2.11 5.92 2.71
N GLN A 19 3.38 5.92 2.31
CA GLN A 19 4.33 6.98 2.59
C GLN A 19 5.05 7.42 1.30
N GLY A 20 5.67 8.59 1.37
CA GLY A 20 6.48 9.17 0.30
C GLY A 20 5.70 10.11 -0.63
N LEU A 21 4.61 9.62 -1.23
CA LEU A 21 3.70 10.42 -2.07
C LEU A 21 2.30 10.52 -1.48
N SER A 22 1.62 11.65 -1.71
CA SER A 22 0.19 11.79 -1.42
C SER A 22 -0.66 10.98 -2.40
N ILE A 23 -1.92 10.72 -2.05
CA ILE A 23 -2.86 10.04 -2.95
C ILE A 23 -3.05 10.83 -4.25
N GLU A 24 -3.10 12.18 -4.20
CA GLU A 24 -3.20 12.98 -5.43
C GLU A 24 -1.99 12.76 -6.35
N GLN A 25 -0.78 12.72 -5.79
CA GLN A 25 0.44 12.49 -6.57
C GLN A 25 0.48 11.08 -7.19
N ILE A 26 -0.08 10.08 -6.50
CA ILE A 26 -0.22 8.72 -7.03
C ILE A 26 -1.24 8.68 -8.16
N GLU A 27 -2.39 9.36 -8.00
CA GLU A 27 -3.38 9.49 -9.08
C GLU A 27 -2.80 10.20 -10.31
N ASP A 28 -2.02 11.27 -10.12
CA ASP A 28 -1.34 11.97 -11.20
C ASP A 28 -0.29 11.11 -11.90
N LEU A 29 0.44 10.27 -11.15
CA LEU A 29 1.41 9.31 -11.71
C LEU A 29 0.71 8.27 -12.59
N LEU A 30 -0.50 7.84 -12.20
CA LEU A 30 -1.28 6.81 -12.88
C LEU A 30 -2.31 7.36 -13.88
N LYS A 31 -2.39 8.68 -14.09
CA LYS A 31 -3.45 9.30 -14.93
C LYS A 31 -3.55 8.78 -16.36
N ASN A 32 -2.45 8.26 -16.91
CA ASN A 32 -2.38 7.68 -18.25
C ASN A 32 -2.40 6.14 -18.23
N ASP A 33 -2.49 5.54 -17.06
CA ASP A 33 -2.53 4.10 -16.90
C ASP A 33 -3.95 3.59 -17.17
N GLN A 34 -4.09 2.81 -18.25
CA GLN A 34 -5.37 2.24 -18.68
C GLN A 34 -5.64 0.86 -18.10
N ARG A 35 -4.71 0.30 -17.31
CA ARG A 35 -4.90 -1.01 -16.68
C ARG A 35 -6.06 -0.96 -15.69
N PRO A 36 -6.70 -2.11 -15.40
CA PRO A 36 -7.65 -2.23 -14.30
C PRO A 36 -7.05 -1.77 -12.96
N VAL A 37 -7.88 -1.27 -12.05
CA VAL A 37 -7.42 -0.66 -10.79
C VAL A 37 -6.65 -1.66 -9.90
N GLU A 38 -7.01 -2.93 -9.95
CA GLU A 38 -6.33 -4.03 -9.30
C GLU A 38 -4.90 -4.21 -9.82
N GLU A 39 -4.70 -4.11 -11.14
CA GLU A 39 -3.37 -4.17 -11.76
C GLU A 39 -2.55 -2.92 -11.48
N GLN A 40 -3.19 -1.74 -11.45
CA GLN A 40 -2.54 -0.50 -11.03
C GLN A 40 -2.05 -0.60 -9.58
N PHE A 41 -2.89 -1.10 -8.68
CA PHE A 41 -2.52 -1.29 -7.28
C PHE A 41 -1.41 -2.35 -7.12
N ALA A 42 -1.49 -3.47 -7.85
CA ALA A 42 -0.42 -4.47 -7.88
C ALA A 42 0.91 -3.87 -8.36
N ALA A 43 0.88 -2.99 -9.37
CA ALA A 43 2.05 -2.27 -9.85
C ALA A 43 2.64 -1.32 -8.79
N ILE A 44 1.78 -0.60 -8.04
CA ILE A 44 2.23 0.20 -6.89
C ILE A 44 2.93 -0.69 -5.86
N MET A 45 2.35 -1.85 -5.53
CA MET A 45 2.93 -2.76 -4.55
C MET A 45 4.30 -3.32 -4.98
N MET A 46 4.45 -3.67 -6.26
CA MET A 46 5.69 -4.27 -6.77
C MET A 46 6.77 -3.24 -7.12
N GLN A 47 6.37 -2.10 -7.70
CA GLN A 47 7.29 -1.14 -8.33
C GLN A 47 7.22 0.25 -7.70
N GLY A 48 6.23 0.54 -6.85
CA GLY A 48 6.02 1.87 -6.27
C GLY A 48 7.24 2.43 -5.57
N ARG A 49 8.09 1.58 -4.97
CA ARG A 49 9.35 1.99 -4.33
C ARG A 49 10.29 2.72 -5.28
N ALA A 50 10.35 2.33 -6.55
CA ALA A 50 11.18 2.99 -7.56
C ALA A 50 10.67 4.41 -7.88
N TYR A 51 9.40 4.67 -7.60
CA TYR A 51 8.72 5.96 -7.78
C TYR A 51 8.51 6.72 -6.47
N GLY A 52 9.14 6.28 -5.36
CA GLY A 52 9.02 6.92 -4.05
C GLY A 52 7.71 6.63 -3.32
N ILE A 53 6.95 5.62 -3.74
CA ILE A 53 5.73 5.15 -3.05
C ILE A 53 6.11 3.96 -2.17
N TYR A 54 5.90 4.10 -0.87
CA TYR A 54 6.18 3.05 0.10
C TYR A 54 4.89 2.57 0.72
N VAL A 55 4.63 1.27 0.62
CA VAL A 55 3.41 0.65 1.14
C VAL A 55 3.76 -0.30 2.27
N TYR A 56 3.06 -0.15 3.39
CA TYR A 56 3.31 -0.85 4.63
C TYR A 56 2.00 -1.29 5.30
N GLN A 57 2.13 -2.20 6.26
CA GLN A 57 1.09 -2.46 7.26
C GLN A 57 1.31 -1.57 8.49
N ASP A 58 0.23 -1.01 9.02
CA ASP A 58 0.23 -0.35 10.32
C ASP A 58 0.66 -1.35 11.40
N GLN A 59 1.54 -0.96 12.33
CA GLN A 59 2.05 -1.90 13.32
C GLN A 59 1.02 -2.30 14.39
N VAL A 60 0.00 -1.46 14.60
CA VAL A 60 -0.95 -1.60 15.72
C VAL A 60 -2.32 -1.99 15.20
N ASN A 61 -2.75 -1.42 14.07
CA ASN A 61 -4.12 -1.47 13.59
C ASN A 61 -4.30 -2.31 12.31
N PHE A 62 -3.27 -3.05 11.88
CA PHE A 62 -3.40 -3.88 10.69
C PHE A 62 -4.26 -5.11 10.96
N ASP A 63 -5.43 -5.15 10.34
CA ASP A 63 -6.33 -6.30 10.37
C ASP A 63 -6.08 -7.16 9.12
N GLN A 64 -5.31 -8.24 9.32
CA GLN A 64 -4.92 -9.16 8.25
C GLN A 64 -6.12 -9.79 7.52
N VAL A 65 -7.19 -10.11 8.27
CA VAL A 65 -8.37 -10.82 7.73
C VAL A 65 -9.21 -9.84 6.94
N GLU A 66 -9.47 -8.66 7.49
CA GLU A 66 -10.23 -7.61 6.82
C GLU A 66 -9.50 -7.09 5.58
N PHE A 67 -8.18 -6.94 5.66
CA PHE A 67 -7.36 -6.54 4.51
C PHE A 67 -7.44 -7.55 3.36
N ALA A 68 -7.28 -8.84 3.65
CA ALA A 68 -7.40 -9.89 2.63
C ALA A 68 -8.81 -9.97 2.04
N ARG A 69 -9.85 -9.77 2.87
CA ARG A 69 -11.24 -9.70 2.42
C ARG A 69 -11.45 -8.54 1.43
N LYS A 70 -10.95 -7.35 1.77
CA LYS A 70 -11.03 -6.15 0.90
C LYS A 70 -10.26 -6.32 -0.41
N LEU A 71 -9.11 -6.98 -0.42
CA LEU A 71 -8.40 -7.32 -1.66
C LEU A 71 -9.28 -8.20 -2.58
N GLY A 72 -9.95 -9.20 -2.02
CA GLY A 72 -10.92 -10.02 -2.76
C GLY A 72 -12.09 -9.20 -3.32
N GLU A 73 -12.61 -8.24 -2.55
CA GLU A 73 -13.66 -7.32 -3.01
C GLU A 73 -13.18 -6.38 -4.13
N ILE A 74 -11.89 -6.02 -4.14
CA ILE A 74 -11.29 -5.19 -5.18
C ILE A 74 -11.21 -5.96 -6.50
N GLY A 75 -10.93 -7.28 -6.44
CA GLY A 75 -10.86 -8.17 -7.59
C GLY A 75 -9.63 -9.07 -7.60
N PHE A 76 -8.82 -9.05 -6.54
CA PHE A 76 -7.68 -9.96 -6.42
C PHE A 76 -8.17 -11.38 -6.21
N ASP A 77 -7.62 -12.31 -6.98
CA ASP A 77 -7.78 -13.74 -6.73
C ASP A 77 -6.97 -14.15 -5.49
N LYS A 78 -7.04 -15.44 -5.15
CA LYS A 78 -6.39 -15.98 -3.96
C LYS A 78 -4.87 -15.83 -4.02
N ASP A 79 -4.27 -16.13 -5.17
CA ASP A 79 -2.82 -16.06 -5.38
C ASP A 79 -2.31 -14.61 -5.40
N GLY A 80 -3.04 -13.71 -6.04
CA GLY A 80 -2.79 -12.27 -6.03
C GLY A 80 -2.88 -11.71 -4.62
N THR A 81 -3.93 -12.07 -3.86
CA THR A 81 -4.07 -11.68 -2.46
C THR A 81 -2.88 -12.14 -1.63
N GLN A 82 -2.46 -13.41 -1.76
CA GLN A 82 -1.30 -13.93 -1.06
C GLN A 82 0.00 -13.20 -1.44
N THR A 83 0.17 -12.86 -2.71
CA THR A 83 1.34 -12.12 -3.21
C THR A 83 1.42 -10.71 -2.62
N ILE A 84 0.29 -10.00 -2.55
CA ILE A 84 0.23 -8.66 -1.95
C ILE A 84 0.55 -8.74 -0.45
N MET A 85 -0.08 -9.70 0.25
CA MET A 85 0.14 -9.93 1.68
C MET A 85 1.59 -10.28 2.01
N ALA A 86 2.25 -11.10 1.20
CA ALA A 86 3.64 -11.50 1.41
C ALA A 86 4.65 -10.36 1.22
N ASN A 87 4.29 -9.33 0.43
CA ASN A 87 5.15 -8.18 0.16
C ASN A 87 4.91 -7.00 1.12
N LEU A 88 3.84 -7.03 1.92
CA LEU A 88 3.59 -6.01 2.94
C LEU A 88 4.56 -6.18 4.11
N ARG A 89 5.26 -5.09 4.42
CA ARG A 89 6.15 -5.02 5.57
C ARG A 89 5.53 -4.13 6.64
N PRO A 90 5.78 -4.39 7.94
CA PRO A 90 5.46 -3.42 8.98
C PRO A 90 6.02 -2.05 8.61
N THR A 91 5.24 -1.01 8.86
CA THR A 91 5.74 0.37 8.77
C THR A 91 6.99 0.45 9.64
N PRO A 92 8.14 0.91 9.15
CA PRO A 92 9.32 1.01 9.98
C PRO A 92 9.00 1.88 11.19
N THR A 93 9.23 1.35 12.39
CA THR A 93 9.19 2.19 13.60
C THR A 93 10.21 3.30 13.36
N PRO A 94 9.90 4.58 13.64
CA PRO A 94 10.94 5.59 13.72
C PRO A 94 11.85 5.19 14.87
N GLU A 95 12.84 4.33 14.60
CA GLU A 95 13.91 4.05 15.53
C GLU A 95 14.61 5.38 15.77
N LEU A 96 14.49 5.88 17.00
CA LEU A 96 15.49 6.62 17.76
C LEU A 96 16.79 6.92 16.99
N SER A 97 16.73 7.74 15.95
CA SER A 97 17.91 8.20 15.19
C SER A 97 18.62 9.33 15.96
N ARG A 98 18.62 9.24 17.30
CA ARG A 98 19.11 10.26 18.25
C ARG A 98 19.89 9.66 19.42
N LEU A 99 20.42 8.45 19.31
CA LEU A 99 21.39 7.92 20.28
C LEU A 99 22.53 7.26 19.50
N GLY A 100 23.50 8.09 19.11
CA GLY A 100 24.67 7.65 18.36
C GLY A 100 25.69 8.76 18.07
N ASP A 101 25.31 10.03 18.23
CA ASP A 101 26.22 11.17 18.17
C ASP A 101 26.44 11.74 19.58
N ARG A 102 27.72 11.74 20.01
CA ARG A 102 28.31 12.25 21.28
C ARG A 102 28.27 11.22 22.42
N ASP A 103 29.40 10.71 22.91
CA ASP A 103 30.64 11.42 23.29
C ASP A 103 31.91 10.73 22.76
#